data_AF-A0A3P1WKS9-F1
#
_entry.id   AF-A0A3P1WKS9-F1
#
_cell.length_a   1.000
_cell.length_b   1.000
_cell.length_c   1.000
_cell.angle_alpha   90.00
_cell.angle_beta   90.00
_cell.angle_gamma   90.00
#
_symmetry.space_group_name_H-M   'P 1'
#
loop_
_entity.id
_entity.type
_entity.pdbx_description
1 polymer ?
#
loop_
_entity_poly.entity_id
_entity_poly.type
_entity_poly.pdbx_seq_one_letter_code
_entity_poly.pdbx_strand_id
1 'polypeptide(L)'
;MTISRRALVGFAGAPLLASCAPIRFGPSEAPINSEEKKERTVEVGYLRRSPTGRRLDLSHATPIGLVIASPHFDAKLVQTHIAETLPIEISREFEENVPLRAPEGSVFVLVVMQAGSPLFQETAENPVVVQLRNDTQTIQMTAMFGGIAPKAKESDPVRYKSRWECFVVCVKKESSLDLQVSDEGKVLVVDLRTGLPSDDESWRTTEGIRERRLVRVNPVDGVTQRSFEAQPPGYGPSQGTMKIGLSPQVTLMTPWNPVHGWATAGQMWLTMKMNTKVVFVDLPGTVNLDLANSFSYTSADGSPARLVKPLHINTNEIQLGRTDLIPTFEVSGQHTGAVLSFVPNGSLTVKFQEVNTITGTFTTNPEPIRFELQLVKDQSRFEE
;
A
#
# COMPACT_ATOMS: atom_id res chain seq x y z
N MET A 1 -50.56 -23.17 -52.15
CA MET A 1 -51.34 -22.25 -52.98
C MET A 1 -50.40 -21.17 -53.48
N THR A 2 -50.47 -20.88 -54.78
CA THR A 2 -49.84 -19.76 -55.51
C THR A 2 -48.30 -19.73 -55.67
N ILE A 3 -47.89 -20.11 -56.90
CA ILE A 3 -46.67 -19.74 -57.62
C ILE A 3 -46.90 -18.36 -58.27
N SER A 4 -45.86 -17.50 -58.38
CA SER A 4 -45.71 -16.52 -59.47
C SER A 4 -44.21 -16.19 -59.64
N ARG A 5 -43.51 -16.73 -60.65
CA ARG A 5 -43.33 -16.32 -62.08
C ARG A 5 -42.49 -15.04 -62.27
N ARG A 6 -41.22 -15.18 -62.71
CA ARG A 6 -40.63 -14.92 -64.08
C ARG A 6 -40.26 -13.43 -64.29
N ALA A 7 -39.16 -13.02 -64.93
CA ALA A 7 -38.22 -13.58 -65.92
C ALA A 7 -36.81 -12.93 -65.71
N LEU A 8 -35.63 -13.49 -65.99
CA LEU A 8 -35.04 -14.28 -67.08
C LEU A 8 -34.73 -13.49 -68.38
N VAL A 9 -33.53 -13.80 -68.92
CA VAL A 9 -32.91 -13.47 -70.23
C VAL A 9 -31.81 -12.39 -70.14
N GLY A 10 -30.58 -12.57 -70.63
CA GLY A 10 -29.97 -13.64 -71.45
C GLY A 10 -28.43 -13.57 -71.34
N PHE A 11 -27.72 -14.71 -71.30
CA PHE A 11 -27.25 -15.54 -72.41
C PHE A 11 -26.16 -14.89 -73.30
N ALA A 12 -24.93 -15.39 -73.13
CA ALA A 12 -23.94 -15.80 -74.15
C ALA A 12 -22.60 -15.97 -73.39
N GLY A 13 -21.96 -17.13 -73.35
CA GLY A 13 -21.46 -17.89 -74.50
C GLY A 13 -19.92 -17.78 -74.45
N ALA A 14 -19.26 -18.90 -74.12
CA ALA A 14 -17.80 -19.01 -73.91
C ALA A 14 -16.97 -18.66 -75.18
N PRO A 15 -15.63 -18.43 -75.09
CA PRO A 15 -14.69 -19.53 -74.90
C PRO A 15 -13.45 -19.24 -74.03
N LEU A 16 -12.78 -20.35 -73.73
CA LEU A 16 -11.53 -20.54 -73.02
C LEU A 16 -10.28 -20.04 -73.79
N LEU A 17 -9.31 -19.56 -73.00
CA LEU A 17 -7.85 -19.59 -73.15
C LEU A 17 -7.14 -18.56 -74.06
N ALA A 18 -6.54 -17.56 -73.41
CA ALA A 18 -5.17 -17.15 -73.70
C ALA A 18 -4.46 -16.85 -72.36
N SER A 19 -3.22 -17.30 -72.24
CA SER A 19 -2.46 -17.34 -71.00
C SER A 19 -2.10 -15.94 -70.50
N CYS A 20 -2.47 -15.60 -69.26
CA CYS A 20 -1.79 -14.57 -68.49
C CYS A 20 -1.09 -15.28 -67.34
N ALA A 21 0.22 -15.05 -67.22
CA ALA A 21 1.06 -15.59 -66.15
C ALA A 21 0.39 -15.41 -64.77
N PRO A 22 0.59 -16.34 -63.82
CA PRO A 22 0.08 -16.15 -62.48
C PRO A 22 0.62 -14.82 -61.93
N ILE A 23 -0.29 -13.96 -61.47
CA ILE A 23 0.07 -12.77 -60.71
C ILE A 23 0.83 -13.27 -59.48
N ARG A 24 2.16 -13.12 -59.51
CA ARG A 24 2.98 -13.28 -58.32
C ARG A 24 2.68 -12.08 -57.44
N PHE A 25 1.98 -12.31 -56.33
CA PHE A 25 2.07 -11.44 -55.17
C PHE A 25 3.50 -11.60 -54.61
N GLY A 26 4.47 -10.96 -55.26
CA GLY A 26 5.69 -10.59 -54.57
C GLY A 26 5.31 -9.58 -53.47
N PRO A 27 6.08 -9.50 -52.37
CA PRO A 27 5.91 -8.37 -51.46
C PRO A 27 6.03 -7.11 -52.31
N SER A 28 4.94 -6.36 -52.42
CA SER A 28 5.03 -4.95 -52.78
C SER A 28 5.96 -4.37 -51.72
N GLU A 29 7.19 -4.07 -52.08
CA GLU A 29 7.96 -3.09 -51.34
C GLU A 29 7.07 -1.85 -51.37
N ALA A 30 6.36 -1.62 -50.25
CA ALA A 30 5.81 -0.32 -49.99
C ALA A 30 6.99 0.64 -50.19
N PRO A 31 6.80 1.76 -50.91
CA PRO A 31 7.86 2.74 -50.98
C PRO A 31 8.25 3.04 -49.54
N ILE A 32 9.50 2.74 -49.17
CA ILE A 32 10.10 3.20 -47.94
C ILE A 32 10.20 4.70 -48.14
N ASN A 33 9.11 5.39 -47.81
CA ASN A 33 9.12 6.83 -47.70
C ASN A 33 9.87 7.12 -46.40
N SER A 34 11.19 6.92 -46.41
CA SER A 34 12.11 7.48 -45.44
C SER A 34 12.25 8.97 -45.74
N GLU A 35 11.13 9.70 -45.68
CA GLU A 35 11.28 11.08 -45.22
C GLU A 35 11.82 10.94 -43.80
N GLU A 36 13.13 11.14 -43.64
CA GLU A 36 13.72 11.41 -42.34
C GLU A 36 12.87 12.52 -41.73
N LYS A 37 11.96 12.13 -40.84
CA LYS A 37 11.09 13.09 -40.19
C LYS A 37 12.00 14.06 -39.46
N LYS A 38 12.03 15.31 -39.93
CA LYS A 38 12.94 16.33 -39.45
C LYS A 38 12.82 16.42 -37.93
N GLU A 39 13.96 16.24 -37.25
CA GLU A 39 14.06 16.34 -35.80
C GLU A 39 13.55 17.72 -35.34
N ARG A 40 12.69 17.72 -34.31
CA ARG A 40 12.08 18.94 -33.78
C ARG A 40 12.75 19.32 -32.45
N THR A 41 13.33 20.51 -32.39
CA THR A 41 13.82 21.07 -31.12
C THR A 41 12.64 21.51 -30.27
N VAL A 42 12.63 21.10 -28.99
CA VAL A 42 11.61 21.51 -28.01
C VAL A 42 12.13 22.63 -27.10
N GLU A 43 11.28 23.21 -26.26
CA GLU A 43 11.68 24.22 -25.28
C GLU A 43 12.16 23.61 -23.95
N VAL A 44 12.93 24.38 -23.16
CA VAL A 44 13.26 24.02 -21.77
C VAL A 44 11.96 24.04 -20.96
N GLY A 45 11.73 23.02 -20.14
CA GLY A 45 10.47 22.82 -19.42
C GLY A 45 9.45 21.98 -20.19
N TYR A 46 9.77 21.53 -21.41
CA TYR A 46 8.95 20.53 -22.11
C TYR A 46 8.72 19.32 -21.22
N LEU A 47 7.46 19.00 -20.95
CA LEU A 47 7.02 17.85 -20.15
C LEU A 47 5.96 17.07 -20.94
N ARG A 48 6.15 15.75 -21.04
CA ARG A 48 5.12 14.81 -21.51
C ARG A 48 5.08 13.56 -20.64
N ARG A 49 3.88 12.99 -20.55
CA ARG A 49 3.60 11.72 -19.88
C ARG A 49 3.09 10.73 -20.93
N SER A 50 3.48 9.47 -20.81
CA SER A 50 2.98 8.42 -21.70
C SER A 50 1.54 8.08 -21.31
N PRO A 51 0.60 8.05 -22.27
CA PRO A 51 -0.81 7.73 -21.98
C PRO A 51 -1.05 6.22 -21.84
N THR A 52 -0.07 5.37 -22.19
CA THR A 52 -0.30 3.92 -22.38
C THR A 52 -0.37 3.14 -21.07
N GLY A 53 0.20 3.68 -19.98
CA GLY A 53 0.32 2.98 -18.71
C GLY A 53 1.17 1.71 -18.77
N ARG A 54 2.00 1.56 -19.82
CA ARG A 54 2.88 0.42 -20.04
C ARG A 54 4.31 0.75 -19.62
N ARG A 55 5.07 -0.31 -19.32
CA ARG A 55 6.50 -0.19 -19.11
C ARG A 55 7.17 0.18 -20.42
N LEU A 56 7.93 1.27 -20.41
CA LEU A 56 8.84 1.61 -21.49
C LEU A 56 10.21 1.00 -21.19
N ASP A 57 10.71 0.12 -22.05
CA ASP A 57 12.06 -0.43 -21.91
C ASP A 57 13.08 0.46 -22.63
N LEU A 58 14.11 0.87 -21.89
CA LEU A 58 15.10 1.83 -22.33
C LEU A 58 16.48 1.16 -22.28
N SER A 59 16.95 0.69 -23.44
CA SER A 59 18.17 -0.13 -23.57
C SER A 59 19.44 0.53 -22.99
N HIS A 60 19.45 1.85 -22.81
CA HIS A 60 20.56 2.64 -22.27
C HIS A 60 20.16 3.45 -21.02
N ALA A 61 19.08 3.07 -20.33
CA ALA A 61 18.73 3.70 -19.06
C ALA A 61 19.57 3.15 -17.91
N THR A 62 19.82 4.00 -16.93
CA THR A 62 20.40 3.61 -15.65
C THR A 62 19.31 2.96 -14.80
N PRO A 63 19.46 1.68 -14.41
CA PRO A 63 18.55 1.06 -13.46
C PRO A 63 18.75 1.65 -12.07
N ILE A 64 17.66 2.02 -11.39
CA ILE A 64 17.69 2.65 -10.06
C ILE A 64 17.11 1.72 -9.00
N GLY A 65 15.84 1.33 -9.15
CA GLY A 65 15.15 0.44 -8.23
C GLY A 65 14.78 1.05 -6.87
N LEU A 66 14.80 2.37 -6.73
CA LEU A 66 14.50 3.09 -5.48
C LEU A 66 12.99 3.10 -5.20
N VAL A 67 12.60 2.73 -3.99
CA VAL A 67 11.20 2.81 -3.52
C VAL A 67 10.94 4.15 -2.86
N ILE A 68 9.87 4.83 -3.29
CA ILE A 68 9.40 6.12 -2.78
C ILE A 68 8.03 5.88 -2.17
N ALA A 69 7.92 6.08 -0.85
CA ALA A 69 6.76 5.63 -0.08
C ALA A 69 6.36 6.60 1.02
N SER A 70 5.08 6.92 1.09
CA SER A 70 4.42 7.62 2.18
C SER A 70 3.09 6.90 2.50
N PRO A 71 2.31 7.34 3.50
CA PRO A 71 1.04 6.67 3.85
C PRO A 71 0.11 6.44 2.64
N HIS A 72 0.00 7.42 1.76
CA HIS A 72 -0.94 7.44 0.64
C HIS A 72 -0.27 7.36 -0.74
N PHE A 73 1.07 7.36 -0.81
CA PHE A 73 1.83 7.22 -2.05
C PHE A 73 2.79 6.04 -2.02
N ASP A 74 2.82 5.29 -3.13
CA ASP A 74 3.67 4.11 -3.25
C ASP A 74 4.15 3.95 -4.71
N ALA A 75 5.45 4.16 -4.93
CA ALA A 75 6.07 3.93 -6.22
C ALA A 75 7.50 3.39 -6.11
N LYS A 76 7.98 2.82 -7.22
CA LYS A 76 9.38 2.48 -7.44
C LYS A 76 9.90 3.22 -8.66
N LEU A 77 10.95 4.03 -8.49
CA LEU A 77 11.74 4.57 -9.59
C LEU A 77 12.56 3.42 -10.18
N VAL A 78 12.17 2.95 -11.36
CA VAL A 78 12.78 1.76 -11.97
C VAL A 78 14.04 2.12 -12.73
N GLN A 79 13.96 3.15 -13.57
CA GLN A 79 15.06 3.56 -14.42
C GLN A 79 14.93 5.04 -14.82
N THR A 80 16.08 5.65 -15.10
CA THR A 80 16.19 6.99 -15.68
C THR A 80 17.09 6.93 -16.91
N HIS A 81 16.72 7.64 -17.97
CA HIS A 81 17.57 7.86 -19.14
C HIS A 81 17.76 9.34 -19.38
N ILE A 82 19.01 9.77 -19.61
CA ILE A 82 19.35 11.16 -19.91
C ILE A 82 19.95 11.22 -21.30
N ALA A 83 19.38 12.05 -22.17
CA ALA A 83 19.82 12.18 -23.56
C ALA A 83 19.58 13.58 -24.12
N GLU A 84 20.36 13.98 -25.12
CA GLU A 84 20.17 15.25 -25.84
C GLU A 84 19.10 15.12 -26.93
N THR A 85 18.78 13.89 -27.36
CA THR A 85 17.79 13.58 -28.38
C THR A 85 16.91 12.40 -27.96
N LEU A 86 15.67 12.40 -28.44
CA LEU A 86 14.73 11.28 -28.31
C LEU A 86 14.44 10.73 -29.71
N PRO A 87 14.83 9.48 -30.00
CA PRO A 87 14.47 8.80 -31.24
C PRO A 87 12.95 8.75 -31.43
N ILE A 88 12.52 8.52 -32.68
CA ILE A 88 11.09 8.45 -33.01
C ILE A 88 10.36 7.33 -32.25
N GLU A 89 11.05 6.21 -32.00
CA GLU A 89 10.51 5.06 -31.28
C GLU A 89 10.10 5.44 -29.86
N ILE A 90 10.93 6.22 -29.17
CA ILE A 90 10.66 6.71 -27.81
C ILE A 90 9.66 7.86 -27.84
N SER A 91 9.82 8.79 -28.80
CA SER A 91 8.97 9.98 -28.91
C SER A 91 7.49 9.61 -29.12
N ARG A 92 7.21 8.52 -29.84
CA ARG A 92 5.84 8.00 -30.04
C ARG A 92 5.14 7.58 -28.76
N GLU A 93 5.87 7.13 -27.74
CA GLU A 93 5.30 6.81 -26.42
C GLU A 93 4.75 8.04 -25.71
N PHE A 94 5.11 9.24 -26.19
CA PHE A 94 4.65 10.54 -25.72
C PHE A 94 3.76 11.25 -26.75
N GLU A 95 3.18 10.50 -27.68
CA GLU A 95 2.30 10.98 -28.76
C GLU A 95 2.99 11.94 -29.76
N GLU A 96 4.32 11.89 -29.83
CA GLU A 96 5.10 12.71 -30.75
C GLU A 96 5.46 11.93 -32.00
N ASN A 97 5.14 12.52 -33.15
CA ASN A 97 5.25 11.85 -34.45
C ASN A 97 6.59 12.08 -35.16
N VAL A 98 7.53 12.76 -34.51
CA VAL A 98 8.87 13.12 -35.01
C VAL A 98 9.91 12.87 -33.91
N PRO A 99 11.19 12.62 -34.24
CA PRO A 99 12.28 12.67 -33.26
C PRO A 99 12.37 14.05 -32.60
N LEU A 100 12.79 14.09 -31.34
CA LEU A 100 12.91 15.33 -30.57
C LEU A 100 14.37 15.63 -30.20
N ARG A 101 14.72 16.92 -30.18
CA ARG A 101 16.02 17.42 -29.72
C ARG A 101 15.85 18.41 -28.58
N ALA A 102 16.68 18.29 -27.54
CA ALA A 102 16.77 19.31 -26.50
C ALA A 102 17.52 20.54 -27.04
N PRO A 103 17.20 21.77 -26.58
CA PRO A 103 18.02 22.94 -26.87
C PRO A 103 19.48 22.76 -26.48
N GLU A 104 20.37 23.55 -27.10
CA GLU A 104 21.78 23.59 -26.70
C GLU A 104 21.92 23.86 -25.18
N GLY A 105 22.81 23.12 -24.52
CA GLY A 105 22.99 23.19 -23.06
C GLY A 105 21.87 22.54 -22.24
N SER A 106 20.94 21.81 -22.87
CA SER A 106 19.82 21.12 -22.22
C SER A 106 19.80 19.63 -22.56
N VAL A 107 19.08 18.86 -21.75
CA VAL A 107 18.92 17.40 -21.89
C VAL A 107 17.49 17.00 -21.57
N PHE A 108 17.04 15.90 -22.16
CA PHE A 108 15.89 15.16 -21.71
C PHE A 108 16.26 14.27 -20.53
N VAL A 109 15.39 14.25 -19.52
CA VAL A 109 15.39 13.26 -18.44
C VAL A 109 14.10 12.47 -18.57
N LEU A 110 14.24 11.22 -18.96
CA LEU A 110 13.17 10.26 -19.17
C LEU A 110 13.12 9.31 -17.98
N VAL A 111 11.95 9.18 -17.36
CA VAL A 111 11.77 8.48 -16.09
C VAL A 111 10.70 7.41 -16.25
N VAL A 112 10.97 6.22 -15.75
CA VAL A 112 10.02 5.11 -15.70
C VAL A 112 9.82 4.70 -14.24
N MET A 113 8.57 4.77 -13.80
CA MET A 113 8.16 4.39 -12.45
C MET A 113 7.14 3.26 -12.49
N GLN A 114 7.21 2.39 -11.50
CA GLN A 114 6.23 1.35 -11.24
C GLN A 114 5.37 1.74 -10.03
N ALA A 115 4.06 1.61 -10.17
CA ALA A 115 3.10 1.75 -9.09
C ALA A 115 3.26 0.59 -8.09
N GLY A 116 3.23 0.91 -6.80
CA GLY A 116 3.01 -0.08 -5.75
C GLY A 116 1.56 -0.05 -5.27
N SER A 117 1.35 -0.22 -3.96
CA SER A 117 0.02 -0.25 -3.34
C SER A 117 0.02 0.57 -2.05
N PRO A 118 -0.46 1.83 -2.05
CA PRO A 118 -0.46 2.65 -0.85
C PRO A 118 -1.08 1.93 0.35
N LEU A 119 -0.53 2.18 1.55
CA LEU A 119 -1.02 1.52 2.77
C LEU A 119 -2.39 2.07 3.17
N PHE A 120 -2.60 3.35 2.93
CA PHE A 120 -3.82 4.07 3.26
C PHE A 120 -4.40 4.71 2.01
N GLN A 121 -5.72 4.86 2.01
CA GLN A 121 -6.41 5.55 0.92
C GLN A 121 -6.32 7.05 1.17
N GLU A 122 -5.91 7.79 0.14
CA GLU A 122 -5.91 9.26 0.16
C GLU A 122 -7.31 9.80 0.49
N THR A 123 -7.36 10.81 1.35
CA THR A 123 -8.60 11.50 1.73
C THR A 123 -8.61 12.90 1.11
N ALA A 124 -9.81 13.49 0.97
CA ALA A 124 -9.93 14.87 0.48
C ALA A 124 -9.30 15.90 1.44
N GLU A 125 -9.18 15.54 2.72
CA GLU A 125 -8.64 16.40 3.78
C GLU A 125 -7.10 16.43 3.76
N ASN A 126 -6.47 15.30 3.41
CA ASN A 126 -5.02 15.16 3.32
C ASN A 126 -4.61 14.59 1.95
N PRO A 127 -4.66 15.42 0.88
CA PRO A 127 -4.27 14.96 -0.44
C PRO A 127 -2.75 14.79 -0.55
N VAL A 128 -2.31 13.79 -1.32
CA VAL A 128 -0.91 13.64 -1.71
C VAL A 128 -0.60 14.65 -2.79
N VAL A 129 0.47 15.41 -2.59
CA VAL A 129 0.96 16.34 -3.60
C VAL A 129 2.27 15.83 -4.17
N VAL A 130 2.25 15.47 -5.45
CA VAL A 130 3.45 15.08 -6.21
C VAL A 130 3.86 16.23 -7.13
N GLN A 131 5.12 16.64 -7.06
CA GLN A 131 5.66 17.75 -7.83
C GLN A 131 7.00 17.37 -8.45
N LEU A 132 7.25 17.88 -9.65
CA LEU A 132 8.58 17.97 -10.24
C LEU A 132 9.13 19.35 -9.97
N ARG A 133 10.36 19.43 -9.48
CA ARG A 133 11.02 20.70 -9.21
C ARG A 133 12.38 20.75 -9.88
N ASN A 134 12.68 21.89 -10.49
CA ASN A 134 14.02 22.27 -10.90
C ASN A 134 14.33 23.68 -10.36
N ASP A 135 15.49 24.22 -10.70
CA ASP A 135 15.95 25.54 -10.22
C ASP A 135 14.99 26.70 -10.51
N THR A 136 14.15 26.57 -11.54
CA THR A 136 13.34 27.67 -12.09
C THR A 136 11.84 27.43 -12.05
N GLN A 137 11.40 26.19 -11.85
CA GLN A 137 10.01 25.79 -12.03
C GLN A 137 9.63 24.67 -11.05
N THR A 138 8.37 24.72 -10.61
CA THR A 138 7.69 23.61 -9.94
C THR A 138 6.47 23.24 -10.77
N ILE A 139 6.33 21.95 -11.08
CA ILE A 139 5.24 21.41 -11.88
C ILE A 139 4.52 20.36 -11.04
N GLN A 140 3.21 20.55 -10.83
CA GLN A 140 2.41 19.55 -10.14
C GLN A 140 2.07 18.37 -11.06
N MET A 141 2.36 17.15 -10.59
CA MET A 141 2.06 15.91 -11.27
C MET A 141 0.70 15.39 -10.81
N THR A 142 -0.36 15.76 -11.51
CA THR A 142 -1.73 15.35 -11.16
C THR A 142 -1.99 13.88 -11.55
N ALA A 143 -2.69 13.13 -10.71
CA ALA A 143 -3.08 11.74 -11.00
C ALA A 143 -1.90 10.85 -11.48
N MET A 144 -0.82 10.78 -10.68
CA MET A 144 0.23 9.79 -10.89
C MET A 144 -0.37 8.39 -11.04
N PHE A 145 0.12 7.61 -12.00
CA PHE A 145 -0.38 6.26 -12.30
C PHE A 145 -1.88 6.22 -12.65
N GLY A 146 -2.40 7.28 -13.26
CA GLY A 146 -3.83 7.44 -13.57
C GLY A 146 -4.73 7.71 -12.36
N GLY A 147 -4.14 7.91 -11.18
CA GLY A 147 -4.82 8.10 -9.90
C GLY A 147 -5.23 6.78 -9.21
N ILE A 148 -5.88 6.90 -8.05
CA ILE A 148 -6.34 5.76 -7.26
C ILE A 148 -7.58 5.14 -7.91
N ALA A 149 -7.61 3.81 -8.01
CA ALA A 149 -8.75 3.04 -8.46
C ALA A 149 -9.82 2.98 -7.36
N PRO A 150 -11.13 3.05 -7.71
CA PRO A 150 -12.20 2.89 -6.73
C PRO A 150 -12.11 1.52 -6.04
N LYS A 151 -12.20 1.49 -4.72
CA LYS A 151 -12.32 0.23 -3.97
C LYS A 151 -13.70 -0.39 -4.17
N ALA A 152 -13.76 -1.70 -4.37
CA ALA A 152 -15.05 -2.41 -4.42
C ALA A 152 -15.54 -2.76 -3.00
N LYS A 153 -14.61 -3.04 -2.08
CA LYS A 153 -14.87 -3.25 -0.65
C LYS A 153 -13.83 -2.51 0.19
N GLU A 154 -14.19 -2.16 1.41
CA GLU A 154 -13.27 -1.50 2.34
C GLU A 154 -12.02 -2.34 2.65
N SER A 155 -12.18 -3.67 2.64
CA SER A 155 -11.09 -4.64 2.79
C SER A 155 -10.15 -4.73 1.59
N ASP A 156 -10.51 -4.17 0.44
CA ASP A 156 -9.67 -4.27 -0.75
C ASP A 156 -8.44 -3.36 -0.61
N PRO A 157 -7.26 -3.80 -1.08
CA PRO A 157 -6.06 -2.99 -1.05
C PRO A 157 -6.22 -1.76 -1.94
N VAL A 158 -5.54 -0.67 -1.56
CA VAL A 158 -5.49 0.54 -2.38
C VAL A 158 -4.62 0.25 -3.61
N ARG A 159 -5.14 0.55 -4.80
CA ARG A 159 -4.44 0.32 -6.07
C ARG A 159 -4.53 1.55 -6.95
N TYR A 160 -3.51 1.76 -7.77
CA TYR A 160 -3.54 2.74 -8.84
C TYR A 160 -4.28 2.20 -10.08
N LYS A 161 -4.74 3.10 -10.96
CA LYS A 161 -5.41 2.72 -12.22
C LYS A 161 -4.42 2.19 -13.27
N SER A 162 -3.18 2.65 -13.24
CA SER A 162 -2.09 2.19 -14.09
C SER A 162 -0.98 1.58 -13.24
N ARG A 163 -0.30 0.56 -13.77
CA ARG A 163 0.89 0.00 -13.14
C ARG A 163 2.15 0.81 -13.43
N TRP A 164 2.21 1.46 -14.58
CA TRP A 164 3.41 2.18 -15.02
C TRP A 164 3.09 3.64 -15.25
N GLU A 165 4.08 4.47 -14.92
CA GLU A 165 4.11 5.88 -15.23
C GLU A 165 5.45 6.17 -15.92
N CYS A 166 5.37 6.70 -17.14
CA CYS A 166 6.54 7.12 -17.89
C CYS A 166 6.38 8.60 -18.24
N PHE A 167 7.39 9.41 -17.99
CA PHE A 167 7.38 10.82 -18.35
C PHE A 167 8.75 11.31 -18.75
N VAL A 168 8.78 12.37 -19.55
CA VAL A 168 10.01 13.00 -20.04
C VAL A 168 9.97 14.49 -19.77
N VAL A 169 11.10 15.02 -19.31
CA VAL A 169 11.28 16.45 -19.02
C VAL A 169 12.53 16.98 -19.71
N CYS A 170 12.43 18.11 -20.39
CA CYS A 170 13.60 18.84 -20.89
C CYS A 170 14.08 19.85 -19.84
N VAL A 171 15.31 19.71 -19.36
CA VAL A 171 15.93 20.59 -18.36
C VAL A 171 17.32 21.02 -18.81
N LYS A 172 17.87 22.10 -18.24
CA LYS A 172 19.26 22.46 -18.50
C LYS A 172 20.21 21.37 -17.99
N LYS A 173 21.34 21.17 -18.67
CA LYS A 173 22.28 20.09 -18.40
C LYS A 173 22.81 20.12 -16.96
N GLU A 174 23.00 21.31 -16.40
CA GLU A 174 23.52 21.51 -15.04
C GLU A 174 22.44 21.69 -13.96
N SER A 175 21.15 21.65 -14.33
CA SER A 175 20.04 21.80 -13.37
C SER A 175 19.68 20.49 -12.68
N SER A 176 19.24 20.58 -11.43
CA SER A 176 18.58 19.47 -10.73
C SER A 176 17.19 19.20 -11.33
N LEU A 177 16.73 17.97 -11.15
CA LEU A 177 15.34 17.60 -11.40
C LEU A 177 14.89 16.67 -10.29
N ASP A 178 14.13 17.23 -9.34
CA ASP A 178 13.69 16.52 -8.15
C ASP A 178 12.23 16.12 -8.28
N LEU A 179 11.91 14.89 -7.88
CA LEU A 179 10.56 14.47 -7.55
C LEU A 179 10.30 14.73 -6.07
N GLN A 180 9.30 15.55 -5.77
CA GLN A 180 8.84 15.84 -4.42
C GLN A 180 7.49 15.18 -4.18
N VAL A 181 7.38 14.42 -3.09
CA VAL A 181 6.12 13.81 -2.62
C VAL A 181 5.82 14.35 -1.24
N SER A 182 4.81 15.19 -1.14
CA SER A 182 4.32 15.77 0.11
C SER A 182 3.09 15.01 0.58
N ASP A 183 3.15 14.43 1.78
CA ASP A 183 2.09 13.61 2.37
C ASP A 183 2.19 13.66 3.90
N GLU A 184 1.05 13.83 4.58
CA GLU A 184 0.94 13.84 6.05
C GLU A 184 2.00 14.73 6.75
N GLY A 185 2.30 15.91 6.18
CA GLY A 185 3.25 16.87 6.72
C GLY A 185 4.74 16.53 6.53
N LYS A 186 5.06 15.48 5.77
CA LYS A 186 6.43 15.12 5.36
C LYS A 186 6.61 15.33 3.86
N VAL A 187 7.83 15.65 3.43
CA VAL A 187 8.18 15.83 2.02
C VAL A 187 9.36 14.93 1.68
N LEU A 188 9.14 13.99 0.78
CA LEU A 188 10.19 13.11 0.25
C LEU A 188 10.74 13.72 -1.03
N VAL A 189 12.06 13.79 -1.14
CA VAL A 189 12.74 14.37 -2.31
C VAL A 189 13.67 13.32 -2.92
N VAL A 190 13.58 13.13 -4.23
CA VAL A 190 14.47 12.24 -4.99
C VAL A 190 14.97 12.97 -6.23
N ASP A 191 16.28 13.06 -6.41
CA ASP A 191 16.87 13.53 -7.66
C ASP A 191 16.64 12.46 -8.74
N LEU A 192 15.85 12.80 -9.74
CA LEU A 192 15.48 11.88 -10.82
C LEU A 192 16.63 11.57 -11.76
N ARG A 193 17.67 12.42 -11.81
CA ARG A 193 18.85 12.23 -12.68
C ARG A 193 19.78 11.16 -12.13
N THR A 194 19.98 11.17 -10.81
CA THR A 194 20.87 10.23 -10.12
C THR A 194 20.12 9.06 -9.50
N GLY A 195 18.82 9.22 -9.25
CA GLY A 195 18.00 8.26 -8.52
C GLY A 195 18.31 8.21 -7.03
N LEU A 196 18.92 9.26 -6.47
CA LEU A 196 19.29 9.34 -5.05
C LEU A 196 18.25 10.16 -4.27
N PRO A 197 17.84 9.71 -3.08
CA PRO A 197 16.98 10.49 -2.21
C PRO A 197 17.74 11.60 -1.47
N SER A 198 17.02 12.60 -0.97
CA SER A 198 17.54 13.47 0.08
C SER A 198 17.79 12.66 1.35
N ASP A 199 18.97 12.78 1.95
CA ASP A 199 19.26 12.18 3.26
C ASP A 199 18.80 13.12 4.39
N ASP A 200 17.49 13.23 4.56
CA ASP A 200 16.85 14.09 5.57
C ASP A 200 15.92 13.32 6.51
N GLU A 201 15.34 14.04 7.49
CA GLU A 201 14.43 13.46 8.48
C GLU A 201 13.16 12.88 7.85
N SER A 202 12.60 13.53 6.82
CA SER A 202 11.39 13.05 6.14
C SER A 202 11.65 11.72 5.45
N TRP A 203 12.81 11.60 4.79
CA TRP A 203 13.24 10.35 4.21
C TRP A 203 13.44 9.28 5.28
N ARG A 204 14.18 9.55 6.36
CA ARG A 204 14.43 8.55 7.42
C ARG A 204 13.14 8.09 8.11
N THR A 205 12.21 9.00 8.40
CA THR A 205 10.94 8.68 9.10
C THR A 205 10.03 7.75 8.28
N THR A 206 10.11 7.79 6.96
CA THR A 206 9.30 6.97 6.05
C THR A 206 9.86 5.57 5.78
N GLU A 207 11.01 5.22 6.38
CA GLU A 207 11.68 3.93 6.16
C GLU A 207 10.76 2.72 6.39
N GLY A 208 9.95 2.71 7.45
CA GLY A 208 9.04 1.59 7.71
C GLY A 208 7.96 1.40 6.66
N ILE A 209 7.50 2.47 6.01
CA ILE A 209 6.56 2.39 4.88
C ILE A 209 7.28 1.85 3.65
N ARG A 210 8.53 2.24 3.41
CA ARG A 210 9.34 1.74 2.29
C ARG A 210 9.63 0.24 2.43
N GLU A 211 10.05 -0.19 3.62
CA GLU A 211 10.47 -1.58 3.86
C GLU A 211 9.33 -2.58 4.02
N ARG A 212 8.16 -2.12 4.48
CA ARG A 212 6.98 -2.94 4.84
C ARG A 212 7.31 -4.17 5.70
N ARG A 213 7.15 -4.01 7.01
CA ARG A 213 7.41 -5.08 7.98
C ARG A 213 6.12 -5.74 8.42
N LEU A 214 5.93 -7.01 8.06
CA LEU A 214 4.83 -7.84 8.54
C LEU A 214 5.21 -8.51 9.86
N VAL A 215 4.21 -8.64 10.73
CA VAL A 215 4.33 -9.32 12.01
C VAL A 215 3.71 -10.70 11.90
N ARG A 216 4.56 -11.73 11.95
CA ARG A 216 4.13 -13.11 12.15
C ARG A 216 4.04 -13.41 13.63
N VAL A 217 3.06 -14.21 14.02
CA VAL A 217 2.77 -14.48 15.43
C VAL A 217 2.75 -15.98 15.69
N ASN A 218 3.42 -16.40 16.77
CA ASN A 218 3.46 -17.78 17.24
C ASN A 218 3.29 -17.84 18.77
N PRO A 219 2.39 -18.65 19.33
CA PRO A 219 1.33 -19.38 18.65
C PRO A 219 0.33 -18.44 17.97
N VAL A 220 -0.51 -18.97 17.07
CA VAL A 220 -1.53 -18.19 16.34
C VAL A 220 -2.75 -17.83 17.19
N ASP A 221 -2.92 -18.54 18.31
CA ASP A 221 -3.92 -18.26 19.33
C ASP A 221 -3.44 -18.68 20.71
N GLY A 222 -4.15 -18.23 21.73
CA GLY A 222 -3.96 -18.65 23.10
C GLY A 222 -5.20 -18.39 23.94
N VAL A 223 -5.38 -19.19 24.99
CA VAL A 223 -6.51 -19.08 25.91
C VAL A 223 -5.97 -19.08 27.33
N THR A 224 -6.48 -18.16 28.14
CA THR A 224 -6.24 -18.15 29.58
C THR A 224 -7.56 -18.16 30.33
N GLN A 225 -7.52 -18.63 31.58
CA GLN A 225 -8.70 -18.77 32.42
C GLN A 225 -8.45 -18.29 33.85
N ARG A 226 -9.50 -17.75 34.47
CA ARG A 226 -9.51 -17.36 35.88
C ARG A 226 -10.80 -17.83 36.53
N SER A 227 -10.68 -18.43 37.69
CA SER A 227 -11.81 -18.68 38.58
C SER A 227 -12.12 -17.42 39.37
N PHE A 228 -13.38 -17.23 39.70
CA PHE A 228 -13.84 -16.11 40.49
C PHE A 228 -14.98 -16.53 41.41
N GLU A 229 -15.20 -15.70 42.41
CA GLU A 229 -16.27 -15.86 43.39
C GLU A 229 -17.03 -14.53 43.54
N ALA A 230 -18.33 -14.61 43.74
CA ALA A 230 -19.18 -13.48 44.09
C ALA A 230 -20.23 -13.91 45.11
N GLN A 231 -20.52 -13.05 46.08
CA GLN A 231 -21.49 -13.34 47.14
C GLN A 231 -22.59 -12.27 47.14
N PRO A 232 -23.80 -12.57 46.67
CA PRO A 232 -24.93 -11.67 46.81
C PRO A 232 -25.41 -11.61 48.27
N PRO A 233 -25.94 -10.45 48.74
CA PRO A 233 -26.49 -10.34 50.09
C PRO A 233 -27.58 -11.39 50.35
N GLY A 234 -27.49 -12.11 51.47
CA GLY A 234 -28.47 -13.14 51.86
C GLY A 234 -28.23 -14.53 51.24
N TYR A 235 -27.21 -14.70 50.41
CA TYR A 235 -26.86 -15.98 49.78
C TYR A 235 -25.41 -16.40 50.09
N GLY A 236 -25.12 -17.68 49.87
CA GLY A 236 -23.76 -18.21 49.95
C GLY A 236 -22.88 -17.75 48.77
N PRO A 237 -21.55 -17.93 48.85
CA PRO A 237 -20.64 -17.62 47.76
C PRO A 237 -20.92 -18.50 46.54
N SER A 238 -20.99 -17.87 45.36
CA SER A 238 -21.13 -18.55 44.07
C SER A 238 -19.85 -18.41 43.28
N GLN A 239 -19.42 -19.51 42.65
CA GLN A 239 -18.18 -19.57 41.88
C GLN A 239 -18.47 -19.64 40.38
N GLY A 240 -17.52 -19.15 39.59
CA GLY A 240 -17.54 -19.25 38.14
C GLY A 240 -16.15 -19.22 37.54
N THR A 241 -16.07 -19.46 36.25
CA THR A 241 -14.81 -19.40 35.49
C THR A 241 -14.94 -18.48 34.30
N MET A 242 -14.02 -17.53 34.17
CA MET A 242 -13.83 -16.71 32.99
C MET A 242 -12.76 -17.32 32.10
N LYS A 243 -13.03 -17.44 30.81
CA LYS A 243 -12.05 -17.81 29.78
C LYS A 243 -11.91 -16.67 28.78
N ILE A 244 -10.69 -16.26 28.49
CA ILE A 244 -10.37 -15.25 27.46
C ILE A 244 -9.43 -15.89 26.44
N GLY A 245 -9.89 -15.98 25.20
CA GLY A 245 -9.09 -16.39 24.05
C GLY A 245 -8.68 -15.19 23.20
N LEU A 246 -7.42 -15.17 22.77
CA LEU A 246 -6.85 -14.18 21.85
C LEU A 246 -6.30 -14.91 20.62
N SER A 247 -6.58 -14.38 19.43
CA SER A 247 -6.02 -14.83 18.16
C SER A 247 -5.53 -13.60 17.38
N PRO A 248 -4.27 -13.19 17.60
CA PRO A 248 -3.69 -12.04 16.93
C PRO A 248 -3.66 -12.22 15.41
N GLN A 249 -4.10 -11.20 14.68
CA GLN A 249 -3.98 -11.17 13.22
C GLN A 249 -2.59 -10.69 12.80
N VAL A 250 -2.12 -11.24 11.67
CA VAL A 250 -0.96 -10.69 10.95
C VAL A 250 -1.24 -9.21 10.69
N THR A 251 -0.28 -8.37 11.05
CA THR A 251 -0.38 -6.92 10.90
C THR A 251 0.88 -6.36 10.28
N LEU A 252 0.76 -5.20 9.65
CA LEU A 252 1.89 -4.43 9.15
C LEU A 252 2.30 -3.41 10.21
N MET A 253 3.60 -3.28 10.45
CA MET A 253 4.15 -2.17 11.22
C MET A 253 4.40 -0.97 10.33
N THR A 254 3.95 0.20 10.78
CA THR A 254 4.04 1.44 10.01
C THR A 254 4.48 2.59 10.91
N PRO A 255 5.34 3.50 10.44
CA PRO A 255 5.72 4.70 11.19
C PRO A 255 4.61 5.76 11.21
N TRP A 256 3.48 5.53 10.51
CA TRP A 256 2.30 6.41 10.54
C TRP A 256 1.01 5.59 10.55
N ASN A 257 0.00 6.06 11.28
CA ASN A 257 -1.37 5.57 11.15
C ASN A 257 -2.40 6.71 11.37
N PRO A 258 -3.68 6.55 10.95
CA PRO A 258 -4.67 7.61 11.05
C PRO A 258 -5.05 8.04 12.49
N VAL A 259 -4.82 7.17 13.48
CA VAL A 259 -5.25 7.41 14.87
C VAL A 259 -4.17 8.17 15.65
N HIS A 260 -2.90 7.94 15.33
CA HIS A 260 -1.75 8.38 16.10
C HIS A 260 -0.79 9.27 15.30
N GLY A 261 -0.95 9.40 13.99
CA GLY A 261 -0.03 10.14 13.12
C GLY A 261 1.34 9.48 13.06
N TRP A 262 2.39 10.29 12.90
CA TRP A 262 3.77 9.82 12.87
C TRP A 262 4.25 9.35 14.23
N ALA A 263 4.86 8.16 14.26
CA ALA A 263 5.66 7.69 15.38
C ALA A 263 6.93 8.54 15.51
N THR A 264 7.57 8.45 16.67
CA THR A 264 8.88 9.04 16.92
C THR A 264 9.89 8.50 15.89
N ALA A 265 10.87 9.31 15.49
CA ALA A 265 11.90 8.90 14.54
C ALA A 265 12.57 7.56 14.95
N GLY A 266 12.60 6.60 14.02
CA GLY A 266 13.12 5.24 14.26
C GLY A 266 12.13 4.27 14.93
N GLN A 267 10.96 4.74 15.34
CA GLN A 267 9.87 3.92 15.88
C GLN A 267 8.79 3.64 14.82
N MET A 268 7.95 2.66 15.11
CA MET A 268 6.79 2.29 14.31
C MET A 268 5.61 1.92 15.22
N TRP A 269 4.41 2.12 14.71
CA TRP A 269 3.19 1.64 15.34
C TRP A 269 3.01 0.15 15.08
N LEU A 270 2.81 -0.60 16.16
CA LEU A 270 2.34 -1.98 16.15
C LEU A 270 0.88 -1.99 16.59
N THR A 271 -0.04 -2.10 15.63
CA THR A 271 -1.49 -2.17 15.87
C THR A 271 -1.98 -3.56 15.49
N MET A 272 -2.50 -4.33 16.46
CA MET A 272 -2.79 -5.75 16.23
C MET A 272 -4.20 -6.10 16.68
N LYS A 273 -5.05 -6.56 15.75
CA LYS A 273 -6.38 -7.07 16.10
C LYS A 273 -6.27 -8.45 16.75
N MET A 274 -6.85 -8.62 17.94
CA MET A 274 -6.69 -9.81 18.78
C MET A 274 -7.80 -10.86 18.64
N ASN A 275 -8.80 -10.65 17.76
CA ASN A 275 -9.98 -11.52 17.57
C ASN A 275 -10.48 -12.18 18.88
N THR A 276 -10.71 -11.33 19.88
CA THR A 276 -10.92 -11.78 21.26
C THR A 276 -12.25 -12.50 21.44
N LYS A 277 -12.24 -13.58 22.21
CA LYS A 277 -13.43 -14.30 22.65
C LYS A 277 -13.44 -14.39 24.17
N VAL A 278 -14.56 -14.01 24.80
CA VAL A 278 -14.73 -14.07 26.25
C VAL A 278 -15.92 -14.96 26.58
N VAL A 279 -15.72 -15.94 27.46
CA VAL A 279 -16.74 -16.88 27.90
C VAL A 279 -16.76 -16.93 29.42
N PHE A 280 -17.95 -16.88 30.01
CA PHE A 280 -18.18 -17.14 31.42
C PHE A 280 -18.88 -18.49 31.56
N VAL A 281 -18.37 -19.33 32.45
CA VAL A 281 -18.91 -20.66 32.76
C VAL A 281 -19.44 -20.62 34.20
N ASP A 282 -20.55 -21.32 34.43
CA ASP A 282 -21.28 -21.47 35.69
C ASP A 282 -21.98 -20.20 36.20
N LEU A 283 -21.36 -19.02 36.05
CA LEU A 283 -21.88 -17.76 36.55
C LEU A 283 -21.62 -16.63 35.54
N PRO A 284 -22.64 -15.95 35.00
CA PRO A 284 -22.43 -14.88 34.03
C PRO A 284 -21.82 -13.64 34.69
N GLY A 285 -20.80 -13.09 34.04
CA GLY A 285 -20.08 -11.93 34.53
C GLY A 285 -19.68 -10.95 33.42
N THR A 286 -19.03 -9.89 33.83
CA THR A 286 -18.50 -8.84 32.95
C THR A 286 -17.27 -8.26 33.62
N VAL A 287 -16.19 -8.10 32.87
CA VAL A 287 -14.93 -7.57 33.38
C VAL A 287 -14.62 -6.27 32.66
N ASN A 288 -14.28 -5.24 33.43
CA ASN A 288 -13.62 -4.06 32.90
C ASN A 288 -12.11 -4.30 32.95
N LEU A 289 -11.53 -4.69 31.82
CA LEU A 289 -10.11 -5.01 31.72
C LEU A 289 -9.27 -3.74 31.77
N ASP A 290 -8.21 -3.77 32.57
CA ASP A 290 -7.11 -2.82 32.54
C ASP A 290 -6.04 -3.35 31.60
N LEU A 291 -6.09 -2.90 30.36
CA LEU A 291 -5.22 -3.40 29.29
C LEU A 291 -3.78 -2.91 29.45
N ALA A 292 -3.57 -1.74 30.05
CA ALA A 292 -2.24 -1.20 30.32
C ALA A 292 -1.45 -2.12 31.27
N ASN A 293 -2.15 -2.73 32.24
CA ASN A 293 -1.56 -3.70 33.15
C ASN A 293 -1.76 -5.17 32.71
N SER A 294 -2.59 -5.42 31.68
CA SER A 294 -2.80 -6.78 31.16
C SER A 294 -1.81 -7.15 30.05
N PHE A 295 -1.40 -6.18 29.23
CA PHE A 295 -0.44 -6.40 28.15
C PHE A 295 0.97 -5.99 28.57
N SER A 296 1.95 -6.82 28.18
CA SER A 296 3.36 -6.46 28.23
C SER A 296 4.03 -6.78 26.91
N TYR A 297 4.83 -5.85 26.41
CA TYR A 297 5.63 -6.01 25.21
C TYR A 297 7.11 -5.92 25.59
N THR A 298 7.93 -6.81 25.04
CA THR A 298 9.38 -6.77 25.18
C THR A 298 10.02 -7.11 23.84
N SER A 299 10.79 -6.20 23.25
CA SER A 299 11.51 -6.45 22.01
C SER A 299 12.65 -7.45 22.22
N ALA A 300 13.20 -7.98 21.12
CA ALA A 300 14.29 -8.95 21.15
C ALA A 300 15.56 -8.47 21.87
N ASP A 301 15.79 -7.17 21.97
CA ASP A 301 16.90 -6.56 22.72
C ASP A 301 16.60 -6.39 24.22
N GLY A 302 15.40 -6.78 24.68
CA GLY A 302 14.94 -6.63 26.06
C GLY A 302 14.24 -5.30 26.37
N SER A 303 14.14 -4.38 25.40
CA SER A 303 13.49 -3.09 25.63
C SER A 303 11.96 -3.24 25.78
N PRO A 304 11.35 -2.71 26.86
CA PRO A 304 9.91 -2.77 27.02
C PRO A 304 9.20 -1.67 26.23
N ALA A 305 7.98 -1.94 25.75
CA ALA A 305 7.10 -0.92 25.20
C ALA A 305 5.77 -0.89 25.96
N ARG A 306 5.24 0.31 26.19
CA ARG A 306 3.96 0.50 26.88
C ARG A 306 2.81 0.46 25.88
N LEU A 307 1.69 -0.11 26.32
CA LEU A 307 0.44 -0.03 25.58
C LEU A 307 -0.02 1.44 25.50
N VAL A 308 -0.34 1.90 24.29
CA VAL A 308 -0.80 3.27 24.04
C VAL A 308 -2.32 3.33 24.07
N LYS A 309 -3.00 2.45 23.32
CA LYS A 309 -4.47 2.33 23.27
C LYS A 309 -4.91 0.92 22.87
N PRO A 310 -6.17 0.54 23.17
CA PRO A 310 -6.99 1.11 24.24
C PRO A 310 -6.42 0.75 25.62
N LEU A 311 -6.62 1.60 26.63
CA LEU A 311 -6.13 1.33 27.99
C LEU A 311 -7.11 0.49 28.83
N HIS A 312 -8.41 0.56 28.49
CA HIS A 312 -9.47 -0.20 29.13
C HIS A 312 -10.45 -0.75 28.09
N ILE A 313 -11.07 -1.88 28.40
CA ILE A 313 -12.16 -2.43 27.59
C ILE A 313 -13.14 -3.25 28.44
N ASN A 314 -14.42 -3.16 28.12
CA ASN A 314 -15.44 -3.96 28.78
C ASN A 314 -15.68 -5.28 28.02
N THR A 315 -15.56 -6.42 28.70
CA THR A 315 -15.72 -7.74 28.04
C THR A 315 -17.12 -7.99 27.49
N ASN A 316 -18.16 -7.35 28.05
CA ASN A 316 -19.52 -7.47 27.54
C ASN A 316 -19.66 -6.83 26.15
N GLU A 317 -18.94 -5.74 25.87
CA GLU A 317 -18.95 -5.12 24.54
C GLU A 317 -18.29 -6.00 23.49
N ILE A 318 -17.22 -6.72 23.87
CA ILE A 318 -16.57 -7.74 23.04
C ILE A 318 -17.53 -8.90 22.76
N GLN A 319 -18.21 -9.42 23.80
CA GLN A 319 -19.16 -10.53 23.66
C GLN A 319 -20.34 -10.19 22.75
N LEU A 320 -20.80 -8.94 22.79
CA LEU A 320 -21.87 -8.43 21.92
C LEU A 320 -21.38 -8.06 20.51
N GLY A 321 -20.09 -8.21 20.21
CA GLY A 321 -19.49 -7.85 18.92
C GLY A 321 -19.50 -6.34 18.63
N ARG A 322 -19.61 -5.50 19.66
CA ARG A 322 -19.67 -4.03 19.54
C ARG A 322 -18.29 -3.39 19.51
N THR A 323 -17.27 -4.08 20.00
CA THR A 323 -15.89 -3.58 20.07
C THR A 323 -14.90 -4.71 19.88
N ASP A 324 -13.85 -4.44 19.11
CA ASP A 324 -12.69 -5.32 18.95
C ASP A 324 -11.57 -4.91 19.92
N LEU A 325 -10.82 -5.89 20.43
CA LEU A 325 -9.58 -5.62 21.15
C LEU A 325 -8.44 -5.43 20.13
N ILE A 326 -7.98 -4.20 19.99
CA ILE A 326 -6.90 -3.81 19.06
C ILE A 326 -5.83 -3.03 19.84
N PRO A 327 -4.91 -3.71 20.56
CA PRO A 327 -3.81 -3.04 21.22
C PRO A 327 -2.84 -2.40 20.21
N THR A 328 -2.41 -1.18 20.55
CA THR A 328 -1.44 -0.37 19.83
C THR A 328 -0.24 -0.06 20.71
N PHE A 329 0.96 -0.33 20.20
CA PHE A 329 2.24 0.01 20.83
C PHE A 329 3.07 0.89 19.88
N GLU A 330 3.89 1.76 20.44
CA GLU A 330 5.00 2.39 19.72
C GLU A 330 6.26 1.58 20.02
N VAL A 331 6.87 1.01 19.00
CA VAL A 331 7.99 0.07 19.15
C VAL A 331 9.09 0.39 18.15
N SER A 332 10.32 -0.02 18.47
CA SER A 332 11.44 0.25 17.58
C SER A 332 11.29 -0.51 16.27
N GLY A 333 11.50 0.20 15.17
CA GLY A 333 11.41 -0.33 13.83
C GLY A 333 12.55 -1.28 13.48
N GLN A 334 13.60 -1.40 14.29
CA GLN A 334 14.84 -2.10 13.92
C GLN A 334 14.92 -3.54 14.42
N HIS A 335 14.12 -3.94 15.42
CA HIS A 335 14.18 -5.30 15.95
C HIS A 335 13.66 -6.33 14.95
N THR A 336 14.07 -7.58 15.11
CA THR A 336 13.65 -8.73 14.28
C THR A 336 12.55 -9.57 14.94
N GLY A 337 12.27 -9.32 16.22
CA GLY A 337 11.20 -9.98 16.95
C GLY A 337 10.92 -9.35 18.30
N ALA A 338 9.90 -9.87 18.97
CA ALA A 338 9.46 -9.44 20.28
C ALA A 338 8.61 -10.52 20.97
N VAL A 339 8.34 -10.34 22.25
CA VAL A 339 7.36 -11.13 23.00
C VAL A 339 6.25 -10.20 23.45
N LEU A 340 5.02 -10.55 23.11
CA LEU A 340 3.80 -9.94 23.61
C LEU A 340 3.12 -10.91 24.56
N SER A 341 2.94 -10.52 25.82
CA SER A 341 2.24 -11.34 26.81
C SER A 341 0.95 -10.68 27.28
N PHE A 342 -0.05 -11.50 27.57
CA PHE A 342 -1.35 -11.07 28.11
C PHE A 342 -1.70 -11.83 29.38
N VAL A 343 -1.99 -11.08 30.44
CA VAL A 343 -2.47 -11.58 31.74
C VAL A 343 -3.70 -10.75 32.11
N PRO A 344 -4.93 -11.30 32.09
CA PRO A 344 -6.12 -10.49 32.27
C PRO A 344 -6.18 -9.89 33.67
N ASN A 345 -6.13 -8.57 33.72
CA ASN A 345 -6.27 -7.76 34.92
C ASN A 345 -7.46 -6.81 34.77
N GLY A 346 -8.20 -6.55 35.86
CA GLY A 346 -9.39 -5.71 35.82
C GLY A 346 -10.38 -6.00 36.94
N SER A 347 -11.49 -5.27 36.92
CA SER A 347 -12.57 -5.42 37.90
C SER A 347 -13.71 -6.29 37.36
N LEU A 348 -14.14 -7.27 38.16
CA LEU A 348 -15.21 -8.20 37.81
C LEU A 348 -16.55 -7.76 38.42
N THR A 349 -17.58 -7.86 37.61
CA THR A 349 -18.97 -7.70 38.00
C THR A 349 -19.77 -8.92 37.60
N VAL A 350 -20.65 -9.39 38.48
CA VAL A 350 -21.46 -10.60 38.30
C VAL A 350 -22.93 -10.21 38.37
N LYS A 351 -23.75 -10.79 37.49
CA LYS A 351 -25.19 -10.56 37.46
C LYS A 351 -25.92 -11.76 38.04
N PHE A 352 -26.76 -11.52 39.04
CA PHE A 352 -27.70 -12.50 39.60
C PHE A 352 -29.11 -12.15 39.12
N GLN A 353 -30.02 -13.13 39.07
CA GLN A 353 -31.38 -12.93 38.55
C GLN A 353 -32.22 -11.94 39.39
N GLU A 354 -31.96 -11.87 40.70
CA GLU A 354 -32.80 -11.14 41.67
C GLU A 354 -32.12 -9.92 42.31
N VAL A 355 -30.84 -9.67 42.00
CA VAL A 355 -30.04 -8.61 42.65
C VAL A 355 -29.28 -7.80 41.61
N ASN A 356 -29.14 -6.50 41.87
CA ASN A 356 -28.24 -5.62 41.12
C ASN A 356 -26.81 -6.19 41.05
N THR A 357 -26.05 -5.73 40.08
CA THR A 357 -24.68 -6.16 39.80
C THR A 357 -23.79 -6.22 41.06
N ILE A 358 -23.21 -7.39 41.33
CA ILE A 358 -22.34 -7.65 42.49
C ILE A 358 -20.88 -7.67 42.05
N THR A 359 -19.98 -7.10 42.84
CA THR A 359 -18.54 -7.18 42.60
C THR A 359 -18.05 -8.61 42.86
N GLY A 360 -17.37 -9.20 41.89
CA GLY A 360 -16.70 -10.50 42.04
C GLY A 360 -15.21 -10.33 42.31
N THR A 361 -14.58 -11.35 42.88
CA THR A 361 -13.14 -11.41 43.11
C THR A 361 -12.54 -12.60 42.38
N PHE A 362 -11.45 -12.39 41.64
CA PHE A 362 -10.70 -13.51 41.04
C PHE A 362 -9.96 -14.28 42.13
N THR A 363 -10.15 -15.60 42.16
CA THR A 363 -9.59 -16.49 43.18
C THR A 363 -8.34 -17.21 42.71
N THR A 364 -8.06 -17.22 41.40
CA THR A 364 -6.87 -17.83 40.81
C THR A 364 -6.03 -16.85 39.99
N ASN A 365 -4.73 -17.13 39.94
CA ASN A 365 -3.79 -16.47 39.04
C ASN A 365 -3.84 -17.16 37.67
N PRO A 366 -4.05 -16.41 36.58
CA PRO A 366 -4.09 -16.98 35.23
C PRO A 366 -2.69 -17.34 34.76
N GLU A 367 -2.59 -18.37 33.92
CA GLU A 367 -1.40 -18.58 33.09
C GLU A 367 -1.33 -17.49 32.00
N PRO A 368 -0.20 -16.79 31.82
CA PRO A 368 -0.07 -15.78 30.78
C PRO A 368 -0.18 -16.39 29.38
N ILE A 369 -0.94 -15.74 28.50
CA ILE A 369 -0.80 -16.01 27.06
C ILE A 369 0.47 -15.32 26.60
N ARG A 370 1.34 -16.03 25.86
CA ARG A 370 2.58 -15.48 25.31
C ARG A 370 2.60 -15.66 23.81
N PHE A 371 2.89 -14.58 23.09
CA PHE A 371 3.02 -14.54 21.65
C PHE A 371 4.43 -14.08 21.27
N GLU A 372 5.16 -14.92 20.58
CA GLU A 372 6.39 -14.59 19.88
C GLU A 372 6.04 -13.88 18.57
N LEU A 373 6.56 -12.67 18.42
CA LEU A 373 6.40 -11.84 17.24
C LEU A 373 7.67 -11.93 16.41
N GLN A 374 7.53 -12.22 15.12
CA GLN A 374 8.63 -12.22 14.15
C GLN A 374 8.37 -11.19 13.07
N LEU A 375 9.35 -10.32 12.84
CA LEU A 375 9.27 -9.26 11.85
C LEU A 375 9.88 -9.75 10.55
N VAL A 376 9.07 -9.82 9.50
CA VAL A 376 9.47 -10.26 8.16
C VAL A 376 9.21 -9.18 7.13
N LYS A 377 10.05 -9.09 6.11
CA LYS A 377 9.85 -8.16 4.99
C LYS A 377 8.68 -8.64 4.11
N ASP A 378 7.78 -7.73 3.76
CA ASP A 378 6.72 -7.96 2.76
C ASP A 378 7.25 -7.68 1.35
N GLN A 379 7.22 -8.69 0.49
CA GLN A 379 7.66 -8.56 -0.91
C GLN A 379 6.50 -8.34 -1.89
N SER A 380 5.24 -8.44 -1.43
CA SER A 380 4.06 -8.42 -2.30
C SER A 380 3.74 -7.05 -2.93
N ARG A 381 4.42 -5.98 -2.52
CA ARG A 381 4.17 -4.57 -2.90
C ARG A 381 4.17 -4.29 -4.40
N PHE A 382 5.02 -4.99 -5.15
CA PHE A 382 5.21 -4.78 -6.59
C PHE A 382 4.98 -6.06 -7.42
N GLU A 383 4.52 -7.12 -6.75
CA GLU A 383 4.14 -8.39 -7.36
C GLU A 383 2.75 -8.26 -7.98
N GLU A 384 2.57 -8.87 -9.16
CA GLU A 384 1.30 -8.95 -9.88
C GLU A 384 0.64 -10.30 -9.66
#